data_AF-A0A151TMM1-F1
#
_entry.id   AF-A0A151TMM1-F1
#
_cell.length_a   1.000
_cell.length_b   1.000
_cell.length_c   1.000
_cell.angle_alpha   90.00
_cell.angle_beta   90.00
_cell.angle_gamma   90.00
#
_symmetry.space_group_name_H-M   'P 1'
#
loop_
_entity.id
_entity.type
_entity.pdbx_description
1 polymer ?
#
loop_
_entity_poly.entity_id
_entity_poly.type
_entity_poly.pdbx_seq_one_letter_code
_entity_poly.pdbx_strand_id
1 'polypeptide(L)'
;MGIQAPWYTNNSVSQFCNNDFWAGGLSDSHLNFDQKHHQQQQLSEQHFRELYNLSQGIVQSNLHVHNSKPVNCLMLEKEIDQYIKSQNEELGHMLREHGKQEVRALLKMLECRSLHVLSKKDEEIAQAVKKKLDLEEYLIRLEAENRKWQKMAQENETMALSLYKTLEEMTERGYFLNNGVVASDAVSFCGETGRKEEIQEEATRENRVECCGEFEEIRMLCKSCHSRRSCFLFLPCRHLSCCKVCNSFLEACPVCRTPKKATIELRL
;
A
#
# COMPACT_ATOMS: atom_id res chain seq x y z
N MET A 1 -21.79 -22.23 -32.56
CA MET A 1 -21.82 -21.55 -31.25
C MET A 1 -20.51 -21.88 -30.54
N GLY A 2 -19.53 -20.98 -30.63
CA GLY A 2 -18.23 -21.13 -29.98
C GLY A 2 -17.90 -19.80 -29.32
N ILE A 3 -17.82 -19.80 -27.99
CA ILE A 3 -17.51 -18.60 -27.20
C ILE A 3 -15.99 -18.64 -26.95
N GLN A 4 -15.25 -17.87 -27.72
CA GLN A 4 -13.88 -17.48 -27.40
C GLN A 4 -13.94 -16.28 -26.44
N ALA A 5 -13.41 -16.44 -25.23
CA ALA A 5 -13.12 -15.33 -24.34
C ALA A 5 -11.70 -14.80 -24.63
N PRO A 6 -11.51 -13.49 -24.84
CA PRO A 6 -10.18 -12.91 -24.97
C PRO A 6 -9.53 -12.77 -23.58
N TRP A 7 -8.30 -13.26 -23.50
CA TRP A 7 -7.36 -13.10 -22.40
C TRP A 7 -7.06 -11.62 -22.17
N TYR A 8 -7.30 -11.12 -20.96
CA TYR A 8 -6.76 -9.84 -20.50
C TYR A 8 -5.41 -10.10 -19.82
N THR A 9 -4.34 -9.59 -20.42
CA THR A 9 -3.01 -9.50 -19.81
C THR A 9 -3.00 -8.34 -18.81
N ASN A 10 -3.22 -8.64 -17.53
CA ASN A 10 -2.88 -7.71 -16.45
C ASN A 10 -1.38 -7.77 -16.20
N ASN A 11 -0.69 -6.81 -16.81
CA ASN A 11 0.69 -6.46 -16.52
C ASN A 11 0.71 -5.63 -15.23
N SER A 12 0.71 -6.28 -14.06
CA SER A 12 1.01 -5.65 -12.78
C SER A 12 2.43 -5.98 -12.36
N VAL A 13 3.32 -5.06 -12.72
CA VAL A 13 4.68 -4.93 -12.18
C VAL A 13 4.57 -4.86 -10.65
N SER A 14 4.88 -5.97 -9.98
CA SER A 14 5.08 -6.01 -8.53
C SER A 14 6.56 -5.76 -8.24
N GLN A 15 6.89 -4.49 -8.10
CA GLN A 15 8.16 -4.03 -7.58
C GLN A 15 8.20 -4.25 -6.07
N PHE A 16 8.55 -5.47 -5.66
CA PHE A 16 8.99 -5.76 -4.29
C PHE A 16 10.15 -6.75 -4.34
N CYS A 17 11.30 -6.22 -4.74
CA CYS A 17 12.60 -6.80 -4.44
C CYS A 17 12.91 -6.49 -2.98
N ASN A 18 12.75 -7.46 -2.09
CA ASN A 18 13.69 -7.63 -0.99
C ASN A 18 14.52 -8.86 -1.33
N ASN A 19 15.60 -8.60 -2.07
CA ASN A 19 16.83 -9.38 -1.94
C ASN A 19 17.23 -9.32 -0.46
N ASP A 20 17.64 -10.48 0.09
CA ASP A 20 18.52 -10.65 1.26
C ASP A 20 18.30 -12.00 1.99
N PHE A 21 17.47 -12.91 1.48
CA PHE A 21 17.33 -14.26 2.09
C PHE A 21 17.62 -15.45 1.16
N TRP A 22 18.07 -15.19 -0.07
CA TRP A 22 18.30 -16.23 -1.08
C TRP A 22 19.79 -16.42 -1.33
N ALA A 23 20.45 -17.26 -0.54
CA ALA A 23 21.77 -17.80 -0.91
C ALA A 23 22.23 -19.08 -0.18
N GLY A 24 21.62 -19.47 0.95
CA GLY A 24 22.23 -20.56 1.77
C GLY A 24 21.67 -21.97 1.54
N GLY A 25 20.35 -22.13 1.37
CA GLY A 25 19.74 -23.45 1.60
C GLY A 25 19.77 -24.44 0.43
N LEU A 26 19.60 -23.95 -0.80
CA LEU A 26 19.43 -24.80 -2.00
C LEU A 26 20.75 -25.03 -2.75
N SER A 27 21.66 -24.05 -2.72
CA SER A 27 23.00 -24.14 -3.29
C SER A 27 23.88 -25.14 -2.55
N ASP A 28 23.86 -25.13 -1.22
CA ASP A 28 24.71 -26.00 -0.40
C ASP A 28 24.33 -27.48 -0.50
N SER A 29 23.04 -27.79 -0.70
CA SER A 29 22.57 -29.17 -0.84
C SER A 29 22.89 -29.77 -2.22
N HIS A 30 22.80 -28.97 -3.29
CA HIS A 30 23.15 -29.40 -4.65
C HIS A 30 24.66 -29.62 -4.79
N LEU A 31 25.49 -28.71 -4.24
CA LEU A 31 26.96 -28.85 -4.25
C LEU A 31 27.43 -30.10 -3.49
N ASN A 32 26.78 -30.43 -2.36
CA ASN A 32 27.13 -31.61 -1.57
C ASN A 32 26.75 -32.92 -2.28
N PHE A 33 25.63 -32.92 -3.01
CA PHE A 33 25.21 -34.07 -3.82
C PHE A 33 26.13 -34.30 -5.01
N ASP A 34 26.46 -33.25 -5.77
CA ASP A 34 27.39 -33.33 -6.90
C ASP A 34 28.79 -33.78 -6.43
N GLN A 35 29.26 -33.28 -5.29
CA GLN A 35 30.56 -33.66 -4.72
C GLN A 35 30.60 -35.12 -4.26
N LYS A 36 29.55 -35.62 -3.60
CA LYS A 36 29.46 -37.03 -3.19
C LYS A 36 29.35 -37.99 -4.38
N HIS A 37 28.55 -37.63 -5.38
CA HIS A 37 28.42 -38.42 -6.60
C HIS A 37 29.77 -38.51 -7.34
N HIS A 38 30.49 -37.38 -7.46
CA HIS A 38 31.81 -37.35 -8.10
C HIS A 38 32.85 -38.20 -7.33
N GLN A 39 32.84 -38.16 -6.00
CA GLN A 39 33.75 -38.95 -5.18
C GLN A 39 33.44 -40.45 -5.25
N GLN A 40 32.17 -40.84 -5.24
CA GLN A 40 31.76 -42.24 -5.36
C GLN A 40 32.03 -42.81 -6.76
N GLN A 41 31.88 -41.99 -7.81
CA GLN A 41 32.22 -42.36 -9.18
C GLN A 41 33.72 -42.60 -9.35
N GLN A 42 34.57 -41.74 -8.76
CA GLN A 42 36.03 -41.92 -8.76
C GLN A 42 36.47 -43.20 -8.05
N LEU A 43 35.88 -43.54 -6.90
CA LEU A 43 36.18 -44.77 -6.16
C LEU A 43 35.78 -46.03 -6.94
N SER A 44 34.62 -46.01 -7.60
CA SER A 44 34.16 -47.11 -8.45
C SER A 44 35.09 -47.30 -9.66
N GLU A 45 35.54 -46.21 -10.28
CA GLU A 45 36.43 -46.22 -11.44
C GLU A 45 37.85 -46.70 -11.09
N GLN A 46 38.34 -46.37 -9.88
CA GLN A 46 39.58 -46.92 -9.34
C GLN A 46 39.47 -48.43 -9.07
N HIS A 47 38.38 -48.87 -8.45
CA HIS A 47 38.14 -50.30 -8.18
C HIS A 47 38.02 -51.11 -9.48
N PHE A 48 37.38 -50.53 -10.51
CA PHE A 48 37.29 -51.15 -11.83
C PHE A 48 38.65 -51.21 -12.54
N ARG A 49 39.49 -50.16 -12.41
CA ARG A 49 40.87 -50.17 -12.91
C ARG A 49 41.74 -51.20 -12.22
N GLU A 50 41.62 -51.35 -10.89
CA GLU A 50 42.37 -52.33 -10.12
C GLU A 50 42.00 -53.76 -10.52
N LEU A 51 40.70 -54.06 -10.66
CA LEU A 51 40.22 -55.35 -11.15
C LEU A 51 40.70 -55.64 -12.58
N TYR A 52 40.69 -54.62 -13.45
CA TYR A 52 41.19 -54.74 -14.82
C TYR A 52 42.71 -54.98 -14.87
N ASN A 53 43.50 -54.28 -14.06
CA ASN A 53 44.95 -54.48 -13.97
C ASN A 53 45.31 -55.84 -13.35
N LEU A 54 44.54 -56.32 -12.38
CA LEU A 54 44.68 -57.66 -11.81
C LEU A 54 44.39 -58.75 -12.87
N SER A 55 43.42 -58.50 -13.76
CA SER A 55 43.13 -59.37 -14.90
C SER A 55 44.27 -59.37 -15.94
N GLN A 56 44.90 -58.22 -16.21
CA GLN A 56 46.04 -58.14 -17.14
C GLN A 56 47.33 -58.75 -16.55
N GLY A 57 47.54 -58.68 -15.23
CA GLY A 57 48.66 -59.33 -14.55
C GLY A 57 48.63 -60.87 -14.63
N ILE A 58 47.44 -61.46 -14.76
CA ILE A 58 47.26 -62.91 -14.95
C ILE A 58 47.57 -63.35 -16.40
N VAL A 59 47.44 -62.46 -17.39
CA VAL A 59 47.62 -62.81 -18.81
C VAL A 59 49.08 -62.94 -19.22
N GLN A 60 50.03 -62.40 -18.46
CA GLN A 60 51.47 -62.53 -18.77
C GLN A 60 52.15 -63.75 -18.14
N SER A 61 51.49 -64.47 -17.22
CA SER A 61 52.09 -65.63 -16.55
C SER A 61 51.18 -66.85 -16.64
N ASN A 62 51.53 -67.77 -17.54
CA ASN A 62 51.12 -69.18 -17.64
C ASN A 62 50.05 -69.53 -18.69
N LEU A 63 50.57 -69.94 -19.86
CA LEU A 63 49.97 -70.95 -20.74
C LEU A 63 50.00 -72.31 -20.03
N HIS A 64 49.01 -72.60 -19.18
CA HIS A 64 48.67 -73.97 -18.83
C HIS A 64 47.16 -74.12 -18.65
N VAL A 65 46.57 -74.92 -19.53
CA VAL A 65 45.15 -75.28 -19.52
C VAL A 65 44.91 -76.25 -18.37
N HIS A 66 44.21 -75.80 -17.32
CA HIS A 66 43.52 -76.69 -16.38
C HIS A 66 42.08 -76.20 -16.12
N ASN A 67 41.15 -76.93 -16.74
CA ASN A 67 39.80 -77.33 -16.36
C ASN A 67 39.05 -76.71 -15.12
N SER A 68 38.99 -75.39 -14.92
CA SER A 68 38.08 -74.81 -13.89
C SER A 68 37.35 -73.51 -14.29
N LYS A 69 37.18 -73.25 -15.59
CA LYS A 69 36.73 -71.92 -16.07
C LYS A 69 35.22 -71.57 -16.02
N PRO A 70 34.23 -72.47 -15.89
CA PRO A 70 32.82 -72.04 -15.90
C PRO A 70 32.31 -71.54 -14.54
N VAL A 71 32.84 -72.05 -13.42
CA VAL A 71 32.34 -71.73 -12.06
C VAL A 71 32.80 -70.34 -11.61
N ASN A 72 34.02 -69.93 -11.96
CA ASN A 72 34.57 -68.62 -11.57
C ASN A 72 33.96 -67.46 -12.36
N CYS A 73 33.56 -67.66 -13.62
CA CYS A 73 32.91 -66.64 -14.44
C CYS A 73 31.49 -66.34 -13.93
N LEU A 74 30.74 -67.40 -13.59
CA LEU A 74 29.39 -67.28 -13.03
C LEU A 74 29.36 -66.67 -11.61
N MET A 75 30.43 -66.87 -10.83
CA MET A 75 30.59 -66.19 -9.53
C MET A 75 30.87 -64.68 -9.72
N LEU A 76 31.73 -64.31 -10.69
CA LEU A 76 31.99 -62.90 -11.00
C LEU A 76 30.75 -62.17 -11.51
N GLU A 77 29.96 -62.79 -12.40
CA GLU A 77 28.72 -62.19 -12.91
C GLU A 77 27.73 -61.89 -11.79
N LYS A 78 27.57 -62.82 -10.84
CA LYS A 78 26.71 -62.61 -9.66
C LYS A 78 27.21 -61.50 -8.74
N GLU A 79 28.53 -61.40 -8.56
CA GLU A 79 29.15 -60.38 -7.73
C GLU A 79 28.98 -58.98 -8.35
N ILE A 80 29.14 -58.87 -9.67
CA ILE A 80 28.88 -57.65 -10.44
C ILE A 80 27.40 -57.27 -10.36
N ASP A 81 26.49 -58.23 -10.54
CA ASP A 81 25.04 -57.98 -10.45
C ASP A 81 24.63 -57.53 -9.04
N GLN A 82 25.22 -58.13 -7.99
CA GLN A 82 24.95 -57.77 -6.61
C GLN A 82 25.50 -56.38 -6.26
N TYR A 83 26.67 -56.03 -6.80
CA TYR A 83 27.22 -54.68 -6.70
C TYR A 83 26.33 -53.65 -7.41
N ILE A 84 25.90 -53.91 -8.66
CA ILE A 84 25.00 -53.02 -9.41
C ILE A 84 23.69 -52.81 -8.66
N LYS A 85 23.11 -53.87 -8.08
CA LYS A 85 21.89 -53.76 -7.26
C LYS A 85 22.11 -52.86 -6.04
N SER A 86 23.20 -53.08 -5.30
CA SER A 86 23.55 -52.27 -4.13
C SER A 86 23.74 -50.79 -4.49
N GLN A 87 24.45 -50.50 -5.59
CA GLN A 87 24.65 -49.12 -6.07
C GLN A 87 23.34 -48.47 -6.52
N ASN A 88 22.46 -49.20 -7.21
CA ASN A 88 21.16 -48.69 -7.63
C ASN A 88 20.22 -48.42 -6.44
N GLU A 89 20.26 -49.26 -5.40
CA GLU A 89 19.49 -49.07 -4.17
C GLU A 89 19.98 -47.84 -3.39
N GLU A 90 21.30 -47.67 -3.26
CA GLU A 90 21.95 -46.50 -2.64
C GLU A 90 21.58 -45.21 -3.38
N LEU A 91 21.78 -45.18 -4.70
CA LEU A 91 21.43 -44.03 -5.55
C LEU A 91 19.94 -43.70 -5.45
N GLY A 92 19.08 -44.73 -5.52
CA GLY A 92 17.64 -44.58 -5.39
C GLY A 92 17.22 -44.02 -4.03
N HIS A 93 17.89 -44.43 -2.95
CA HIS A 93 17.66 -43.87 -1.63
C HIS A 93 18.08 -42.39 -1.55
N MET A 94 19.28 -42.06 -2.02
CA MET A 94 19.79 -40.68 -2.02
C MET A 94 18.88 -39.72 -2.82
N LEU A 95 18.44 -40.13 -4.02
CA LEU A 95 17.53 -39.31 -4.84
C LEU A 95 16.18 -39.06 -4.15
N ARG A 96 15.62 -40.08 -3.49
CA ARG A 96 14.36 -39.94 -2.73
C ARG A 96 14.53 -39.00 -1.53
N GLU A 97 15.62 -39.14 -0.79
CA GLU A 97 15.89 -38.28 0.38
C GLU A 97 16.19 -36.83 -0.04
N HIS A 98 16.91 -36.63 -1.14
CA HIS A 98 17.14 -35.31 -1.70
C HIS A 98 15.83 -34.64 -2.10
N GLY A 99 14.97 -35.32 -2.86
CA GLY A 99 13.66 -34.78 -3.27
C GLY A 99 12.75 -34.46 -2.08
N LYS A 100 12.75 -35.30 -1.02
CA LYS A 100 12.04 -34.99 0.23
C LYS A 100 12.56 -33.73 0.90
N GLN A 101 13.89 -33.54 0.91
CA GLN A 101 14.52 -32.39 1.55
C GLN A 101 14.26 -31.10 0.76
N GLU A 102 14.29 -31.14 -0.56
CA GLU A 102 13.93 -30.01 -1.43
C GLU A 102 12.47 -29.57 -1.22
N VAL A 103 11.53 -30.52 -1.24
CA VAL A 103 10.11 -30.23 -0.99
C VAL A 103 9.91 -29.65 0.41
N ARG A 104 10.60 -30.19 1.43
CA ARG A 104 10.54 -29.67 2.80
C ARG A 104 11.08 -28.24 2.88
N ALA A 105 12.18 -27.92 2.18
CA ALA A 105 12.75 -26.59 2.14
C ALA A 105 11.80 -25.59 1.46
N LEU A 106 11.22 -25.95 0.32
CA LEU A 106 10.23 -25.14 -0.38
C LEU A 106 8.99 -24.87 0.47
N LEU A 107 8.46 -25.90 1.15
CA LEU A 107 7.32 -25.75 2.06
C LEU A 107 7.62 -24.78 3.20
N LYS A 108 8.78 -24.91 3.85
CA LYS A 108 9.20 -23.98 4.92
C LYS A 108 9.30 -22.54 4.42
N MET A 109 9.87 -22.32 3.24
CA MET A 109 9.94 -20.97 2.66
C MET A 109 8.56 -20.39 2.35
N LEU A 110 7.66 -21.21 1.80
CA LEU A 110 6.28 -20.80 1.54
C LEU A 110 5.52 -20.50 2.83
N GLU A 111 5.71 -21.31 3.87
CA GLU A 111 5.12 -21.11 5.20
C GLU A 111 5.61 -19.79 5.81
N CYS A 112 6.93 -19.57 5.88
CA CYS A 112 7.50 -18.31 6.38
C CYS A 112 6.99 -17.09 5.60
N ARG A 113 6.93 -17.18 4.26
CA ARG A 113 6.42 -16.10 3.41
C ARG A 113 4.93 -15.85 3.68
N SER A 114 4.14 -16.91 3.83
CA SER A 114 2.70 -16.83 4.10
C SER A 114 2.45 -16.19 5.46
N LEU A 115 3.14 -16.64 6.51
CA LEU A 115 3.04 -16.08 7.85
C LEU A 115 3.42 -14.59 7.89
N HIS A 116 4.48 -14.20 7.19
CA HIS A 116 4.89 -12.80 7.11
C HIS A 116 3.83 -11.91 6.45
N VAL A 117 3.25 -12.37 5.34
CA VAL A 117 2.19 -11.62 4.65
C VAL A 117 0.93 -11.54 5.52
N LEU A 118 0.57 -12.62 6.22
CA LEU A 118 -0.57 -12.62 7.14
C LEU A 118 -0.35 -11.64 8.29
N SER A 119 0.81 -11.67 8.96
CA SER A 119 1.14 -10.74 10.06
C SER A 119 1.03 -9.28 9.61
N LYS A 120 1.55 -8.95 8.43
CA LYS A 120 1.42 -7.59 7.88
C LYS A 120 -0.03 -7.20 7.62
N LYS A 121 -0.85 -8.13 7.12
CA LYS A 121 -2.28 -7.90 6.89
C LYS A 121 -3.03 -7.71 8.20
N ASP A 122 -2.71 -8.48 9.22
CA ASP A 122 -3.29 -8.35 10.55
C ASP A 122 -2.93 -6.99 11.19
N GLU A 123 -1.68 -6.52 11.01
CA GLU A 123 -1.26 -5.19 11.43
C GLU A 123 -2.01 -4.07 10.68
N GLU A 124 -2.17 -4.19 9.35
CA GLU A 124 -2.98 -3.27 8.54
C GLU A 124 -4.44 -3.22 9.04
N ILE A 125 -5.04 -4.38 9.32
CA ILE A 125 -6.40 -4.50 9.85
C ILE A 125 -6.49 -3.84 11.24
N ALA A 126 -5.56 -4.12 12.14
CA ALA A 126 -5.53 -3.54 13.47
C ALA A 126 -5.43 -2.00 13.43
N GLN A 127 -4.60 -1.46 12.54
CA GLN A 127 -4.50 -0.02 12.32
C GLN A 127 -5.79 0.59 11.76
N ALA A 128 -6.46 -0.10 10.83
CA ALA A 128 -7.73 0.36 10.29
C ALA A 128 -8.85 0.37 11.35
N VAL A 129 -8.91 -0.67 12.19
CA VAL A 129 -9.86 -0.76 13.31
C VAL A 129 -9.61 0.36 14.32
N LYS A 130 -8.35 0.62 14.69
CA LYS A 130 -8.00 1.74 15.58
C LYS A 130 -8.48 3.07 15.02
N LYS A 131 -8.16 3.37 13.76
CA LYS A 131 -8.59 4.62 13.10
C LYS A 131 -10.12 4.73 13.04
N LYS A 132 -10.82 3.63 12.79
CA LYS A 132 -12.29 3.60 12.79
C LYS A 132 -12.83 4.02 14.16
N LEU A 133 -12.32 3.45 15.24
CA LEU A 133 -12.74 3.79 16.60
C LEU A 133 -12.44 5.26 16.93
N ASP A 134 -11.24 5.74 16.60
CA ASP A 134 -10.86 7.15 16.82
C ASP A 134 -11.81 8.12 16.09
N LEU A 135 -12.22 7.78 14.86
CA LEU A 135 -13.16 8.57 14.06
C LEU A 135 -14.59 8.49 14.61
N GLU A 136 -15.04 7.32 15.05
CA GLU A 136 -16.36 7.15 15.68
C GLU A 136 -16.47 7.96 16.98
N GLU A 137 -15.42 7.96 17.82
CA GLU A 137 -15.37 8.79 19.03
C GLU A 137 -15.38 10.29 18.69
N TYR A 138 -14.66 10.69 17.64
CA TYR A 138 -14.68 12.07 17.17
C TYR A 138 -16.06 12.51 16.66
N LEU A 139 -16.74 11.64 15.89
CA LEU A 139 -18.11 11.90 15.43
C LEU A 139 -19.09 12.05 16.60
N ILE A 140 -19.03 11.16 17.59
CA ILE A 140 -19.89 11.24 18.78
C ILE A 140 -19.69 12.57 19.52
N ARG A 141 -18.43 13.02 19.66
CA ARG A 141 -18.11 14.32 20.29
C ARG A 141 -18.68 15.49 19.48
N LEU A 142 -18.46 15.52 18.18
CA LEU A 142 -18.99 16.57 17.31
C LEU A 142 -20.52 16.61 17.32
N GLU A 143 -21.18 15.46 17.31
CA GLU A 143 -22.65 15.38 17.41
C GLU A 143 -23.16 15.92 18.74
N ALA A 144 -22.47 15.61 19.85
CA ALA A 144 -22.82 16.15 21.16
C ALA A 144 -22.65 17.68 21.22
N GLU A 145 -21.56 18.22 20.67
CA GLU A 145 -21.34 19.66 20.56
C GLU A 145 -22.40 20.33 19.68
N ASN A 146 -22.69 19.75 18.51
CA ASN A 146 -23.71 20.29 17.60
C ASN A 146 -25.09 20.34 18.28
N ARG A 147 -25.52 19.26 18.96
CA ARG A 147 -26.76 19.26 19.74
C ARG A 147 -26.77 20.35 20.81
N LYS A 148 -25.64 20.57 21.50
CA LYS A 148 -25.51 21.64 22.50
C LYS A 148 -25.69 23.03 21.88
N TRP A 149 -25.02 23.30 20.76
CA TRP A 149 -25.15 24.57 20.03
C TRP A 149 -26.55 24.78 19.47
N GLN A 150 -27.16 23.74 18.92
CA GLN A 150 -28.54 23.78 18.43
C GLN A 150 -29.51 24.14 19.55
N LYS A 151 -29.37 23.53 20.73
CA LYS A 151 -30.22 23.84 21.88
C LYS A 151 -30.05 25.29 22.33
N MET A 152 -28.82 25.79 22.43
CA MET A 152 -28.57 27.19 22.79
C MET A 152 -29.14 28.16 21.75
N ALA A 153 -29.04 27.84 20.46
CA ALA A 153 -29.64 28.64 19.39
C ALA A 153 -31.16 28.69 19.51
N GLN A 154 -31.82 27.56 19.78
CA GLN A 154 -33.27 27.49 19.99
C GLN A 154 -33.71 28.28 21.23
N GLU A 155 -33.01 28.14 22.36
CA GLU A 155 -33.30 28.91 23.57
C GLU A 155 -33.16 30.42 23.31
N ASN A 156 -32.10 30.84 22.61
CA ASN A 156 -31.91 32.23 22.22
C ASN A 156 -33.01 32.74 21.30
N GLU A 157 -33.43 31.94 20.31
CA GLU A 157 -34.53 32.25 19.40
C GLU A 157 -35.84 32.43 20.18
N THR A 158 -36.18 31.49 21.06
CA THR A 158 -37.39 31.59 21.90
C THR A 158 -37.37 32.82 22.81
N MET A 159 -36.20 33.16 23.38
CA MET A 159 -36.03 34.37 24.17
C MET A 159 -36.23 35.63 23.32
N ALA A 160 -35.61 35.71 22.15
CA ALA A 160 -35.75 36.84 21.24
C ALA A 160 -37.21 37.05 20.79
N LEU A 161 -37.92 35.97 20.46
CA LEU A 161 -39.35 36.01 20.11
C LEU A 161 -40.21 36.48 21.29
N SER A 162 -39.90 36.06 22.52
CA SER A 162 -40.62 36.52 23.71
C SER A 162 -40.44 38.02 23.98
N LEU A 163 -39.23 38.53 23.76
CA LEU A 163 -38.91 39.95 23.86
C LEU A 163 -39.59 40.74 22.74
N TYR A 164 -39.53 40.25 21.50
CA TYR A 164 -40.21 40.85 20.35
C TYR A 164 -41.72 41.01 20.62
N LYS A 165 -42.36 39.93 21.09
CA LYS A 165 -43.79 39.96 21.46
C LYS A 165 -44.08 40.97 22.57
N THR A 166 -43.23 41.06 23.59
CA THR A 166 -43.39 42.02 24.69
C THR A 166 -43.30 43.46 24.19
N LEU A 167 -42.37 43.75 23.26
CA LEU A 167 -42.24 45.07 22.65
C LEU A 167 -43.46 45.43 21.79
N GLU A 168 -44.00 44.46 21.03
CA GLU A 168 -45.22 44.64 20.25
C GLU A 168 -46.42 44.98 21.15
N GLU A 169 -46.63 44.23 22.25
CA GLU A 169 -47.70 44.51 23.22
C GLU A 169 -47.57 45.89 23.89
N MET A 170 -46.35 46.33 24.24
CA MET A 170 -46.11 47.67 24.80
C MET A 170 -46.37 48.77 23.78
N THR A 171 -45.99 48.53 22.53
CA THR A 171 -46.19 49.45 21.42
C THR A 171 -47.68 49.63 21.12
N GLU A 172 -48.43 48.54 21.01
CA GLU A 172 -49.91 48.57 20.87
C GLU A 172 -50.58 49.32 22.04
N ARG A 173 -50.16 49.04 23.29
CA ARG A 173 -50.69 49.72 24.49
C ARG A 173 -50.38 51.22 24.51
N GLY A 174 -49.21 51.63 24.01
CA GLY A 174 -48.83 53.03 23.81
C GLY A 174 -49.63 53.71 22.70
N TYR A 175 -50.01 52.98 21.65
CA TYR A 175 -50.89 53.49 20.60
C TYR A 175 -52.34 53.69 21.08
N PHE A 176 -52.86 52.83 21.97
CA PHE A 176 -54.23 53.00 22.52
C PHE A 176 -54.35 54.18 23.51
N LEU A 177 -53.30 54.54 24.24
CA LEU A 177 -53.30 55.69 25.16
C LEU A 177 -53.16 57.05 24.46
N ASN A 178 -52.72 57.08 23.20
CA ASN A 178 -52.50 58.32 22.45
C ASN A 178 -53.63 58.71 21.50
N ASN A 179 -54.72 57.93 21.43
CA ASN A 179 -55.88 58.22 20.58
C ASN A 179 -56.95 59.12 21.23
N GLY A 180 -56.58 59.96 22.19
CA GLY A 180 -57.52 60.86 22.86
C GLY A 180 -56.90 62.12 23.47
N VAL A 181 -56.55 63.10 22.62
CA VAL A 181 -56.57 64.56 22.88
C VAL A 181 -55.56 65.04 23.95
N VAL A 182 -54.46 65.76 23.62
CA VAL A 182 -54.40 67.18 23.19
C VAL A 182 -53.08 67.43 22.43
N ALA A 183 -53.15 68.28 21.41
CA ALA A 183 -52.05 68.82 20.62
C ALA A 183 -50.92 69.47 21.46
N SER A 184 -49.67 69.12 21.16
CA SER A 184 -48.56 70.06 21.29
C SER A 184 -47.47 69.68 20.30
N ASP A 185 -47.46 70.45 19.21
CA ASP A 185 -46.28 70.97 18.53
C ASP A 185 -44.93 70.63 19.18
N ALA A 186 -44.16 69.75 18.52
CA ALA A 186 -42.71 69.66 18.61
C ALA A 186 -42.19 68.77 17.46
N VAL A 187 -42.17 69.38 16.27
CA VAL A 187 -41.15 69.22 15.23
C VAL A 187 -39.90 68.41 15.62
N SER A 188 -39.56 67.39 14.82
CA SER A 188 -38.20 67.25 14.25
C SER A 188 -38.20 66.20 13.14
N PHE A 189 -38.70 66.63 11.99
CA PHE A 189 -38.31 66.10 10.69
C PHE A 189 -36.94 66.69 10.32
N CYS A 190 -35.92 65.84 10.22
CA CYS A 190 -34.68 66.09 9.47
C CYS A 190 -34.31 64.72 8.89
N GLY A 191 -34.48 64.44 7.59
CA GLY A 191 -34.10 65.31 6.49
C GLY A 191 -32.67 64.96 6.12
N GLU A 192 -32.53 63.97 5.24
CA GLU A 192 -31.29 63.51 4.64
C GLU A 192 -30.54 64.67 3.97
N THR A 193 -29.24 64.81 4.23
CA THR A 193 -28.36 65.63 3.39
C THR A 193 -26.99 64.97 3.35
N GLY A 194 -26.63 64.46 2.18
CA GLY A 194 -25.30 63.94 1.90
C GLY A 194 -24.24 65.02 2.08
N ARG A 195 -23.09 64.61 2.62
CA ARG A 195 -21.82 65.29 2.38
C ARG A 195 -20.70 64.25 2.39
N LYS A 196 -20.09 64.06 1.23
CA LYS A 196 -18.75 63.47 1.10
C LYS A 196 -17.75 64.40 1.78
N GLU A 197 -16.80 63.85 2.51
CA GLU A 197 -15.39 64.23 2.44
C GLU A 197 -14.53 63.24 3.25
N GLU A 198 -13.32 63.07 2.77
CA GLU A 198 -12.34 62.00 2.99
C GLU A 198 -11.35 62.32 4.13
N ILE A 199 -10.60 61.27 4.58
CA ILE A 199 -9.30 61.27 5.30
C ILE A 199 -9.39 61.58 6.82
N GLN A 200 -8.77 60.87 7.79
CA GLN A 200 -7.54 60.08 7.89
C GLN A 200 -7.69 59.03 9.03
N GLU A 201 -6.89 57.98 8.93
CA GLU A 201 -6.62 56.90 9.88
C GLU A 201 -6.36 57.33 11.34
N GLU A 202 -6.87 56.56 12.30
CA GLU A 202 -6.07 56.15 13.46
C GLU A 202 -6.51 54.77 13.98
N ALA A 203 -5.51 53.93 14.26
CA ALA A 203 -5.64 52.50 14.48
C ALA A 203 -6.04 52.16 15.92
N THR A 204 -7.15 51.43 16.08
CA THR A 204 -7.40 50.60 17.27
C THR A 204 -7.85 49.22 16.84
N ARG A 205 -6.95 48.26 17.09
CA ARG A 205 -7.09 46.83 16.82
C ARG A 205 -8.25 46.27 17.65
N GLU A 206 -9.28 45.76 16.99
CA GLU A 206 -10.13 44.73 17.57
C GLU A 206 -10.66 43.78 16.49
N ASN A 207 -10.53 42.50 16.84
CA ASN A 207 -10.55 41.32 16.02
C ASN A 207 -11.99 41.01 15.56
N ARG A 208 -12.34 41.35 14.32
CA ARG A 208 -13.55 40.82 13.65
C ARG A 208 -13.16 39.73 12.66
N VAL A 209 -13.40 38.49 13.08
CA VAL A 209 -13.39 37.30 12.24
C VAL A 209 -14.55 37.43 11.26
N GLU A 210 -14.25 37.89 10.06
CA GLU A 210 -15.15 37.80 8.90
C GLU A 210 -14.99 36.40 8.30
N CYS A 211 -15.93 35.54 8.68
CA CYS A 211 -16.11 34.22 8.10
C CYS A 211 -16.72 34.39 6.71
N CYS A 212 -16.18 33.67 5.72
CA CYS A 212 -16.62 33.49 4.32
C CYS A 212 -15.76 34.21 3.25
N GLY A 213 -14.61 33.62 2.88
CA GLY A 213 -13.89 33.99 1.65
C GLY A 213 -12.51 33.35 1.45
N GLU A 214 -11.76 33.07 2.52
CA GLU A 214 -10.35 32.66 2.40
C GLU A 214 -10.13 31.17 2.07
N PHE A 215 -11.15 30.32 2.27
CA PHE A 215 -10.99 28.86 2.11
C PHE A 215 -10.92 28.41 0.64
N GLU A 216 -11.44 29.21 -0.30
CA GLU A 216 -11.33 28.95 -1.74
C GLU A 216 -9.92 29.26 -2.29
N GLU A 217 -9.30 30.36 -1.86
CA GLU A 217 -7.99 30.78 -2.39
C GLU A 217 -6.85 29.84 -1.97
N ILE A 218 -6.88 29.34 -0.73
CA ILE A 218 -5.86 28.42 -0.21
C ILE A 218 -5.96 27.04 -0.90
N ARG A 219 -7.17 26.61 -1.27
CA ARG A 219 -7.39 25.35 -2.01
C ARG A 219 -6.83 25.39 -3.43
N MET A 220 -6.66 26.58 -3.99
CA MET A 220 -6.18 26.81 -5.34
C MET A 220 -4.67 27.06 -5.43
N LEU A 221 -3.87 26.87 -4.37
CA LEU A 221 -2.41 26.98 -4.48
C LEU A 221 -1.75 25.74 -5.10
N CYS A 222 -0.66 25.97 -5.83
CA CYS A 222 0.17 24.94 -6.46
C CYS A 222 0.74 24.01 -5.38
N LYS A 223 0.51 22.72 -5.55
CA LYS A 223 0.93 21.67 -4.61
C LYS A 223 2.43 21.34 -4.68
N SER A 224 3.18 22.01 -5.56
CA SER A 224 4.63 21.84 -5.68
C SER A 224 5.40 23.01 -5.10
N CYS A 225 4.97 24.25 -5.33
CA CYS A 225 5.68 25.45 -4.87
C CYS A 225 4.93 26.24 -3.78
N HIS A 226 3.67 25.92 -3.50
CA HIS A 226 2.82 26.55 -2.48
C HIS A 226 2.70 28.09 -2.55
N SER A 227 3.15 28.71 -3.63
CA SER A 227 3.29 30.17 -3.76
C SER A 227 2.45 30.79 -4.87
N ARG A 228 2.04 29.99 -5.87
CA ARG A 228 1.26 30.46 -7.02
C ARG A 228 -0.03 29.67 -7.13
N ARG A 229 -1.06 30.24 -7.76
CA ARG A 229 -2.31 29.52 -8.05
C ARG A 229 -2.08 28.34 -9.01
N SER A 230 -2.81 27.26 -8.76
CA SER A 230 -2.93 26.07 -9.58
C SER A 230 -3.81 26.37 -10.78
N CYS A 231 -3.25 26.21 -11.97
CA CYS A 231 -3.93 26.46 -13.24
C CYS A 231 -3.83 25.26 -14.19
N PHE A 232 -3.18 24.16 -13.80
CA PHE A 232 -3.04 22.95 -14.62
C PHE A 232 -3.73 21.73 -14.02
N LEU A 233 -4.59 21.10 -14.83
CA LEU A 233 -5.26 19.85 -14.55
C LEU A 233 -4.52 18.67 -15.20
N PHE A 234 -4.20 17.63 -14.44
CA PHE A 234 -3.41 16.48 -14.89
C PHE A 234 -4.28 15.32 -15.38
N LEU A 235 -4.02 14.78 -16.57
CA LEU A 235 -4.69 13.59 -17.08
C LEU A 235 -3.81 12.34 -16.94
N PRO A 236 -4.41 11.18 -16.58
CA PRO A 236 -5.86 10.89 -16.50
C PRO A 236 -6.55 11.24 -15.17
N CYS A 237 -5.81 11.64 -14.13
CA CYS A 237 -6.33 11.74 -12.76
C CYS A 237 -7.25 12.94 -12.46
N ARG A 238 -7.36 13.90 -13.38
CA ARG A 238 -8.16 15.13 -13.30
C ARG A 238 -7.90 16.06 -12.10
N HIS A 239 -6.77 15.93 -11.42
CA HIS A 239 -6.41 16.84 -10.32
C HIS A 239 -5.85 18.18 -10.84
N LEU A 240 -6.45 19.28 -10.38
CA LEU A 240 -5.90 20.64 -10.51
C LEU A 240 -4.88 20.87 -9.39
N SER A 241 -3.59 20.97 -9.74
CA SER A 241 -2.54 20.87 -8.71
C SER A 241 -1.28 21.69 -8.95
N CYS A 242 -1.12 22.29 -10.13
CA CYS A 242 0.15 22.93 -10.50
C CYS A 242 -0.03 24.30 -11.13
N CYS A 243 0.90 25.22 -10.87
CA CYS A 243 1.02 26.50 -11.56
C CYS A 243 1.78 26.34 -12.90
N LYS A 244 1.80 27.40 -13.70
CA LYS A 244 2.46 27.43 -15.02
C LYS A 244 3.95 27.12 -15.00
N VAL A 245 4.66 27.56 -13.97
CA VAL A 245 6.11 27.35 -13.84
C VAL A 245 6.42 25.90 -13.48
N CYS A 246 5.72 25.35 -12.47
CA CYS A 246 5.99 24.00 -12.00
C CYS A 246 5.54 22.92 -13.00
N ASN A 247 4.61 23.23 -13.92
CA ASN A 247 4.08 22.23 -14.86
C ASN A 247 5.17 21.61 -15.75
N SER A 248 6.17 22.39 -16.12
CA SER A 248 7.27 21.94 -17.00
C SER A 248 8.21 20.94 -16.34
N PHE A 249 8.26 20.90 -15.00
CA PHE A 249 9.17 20.05 -14.23
C PHE A 249 8.50 18.83 -13.63
N LEU A 250 7.18 18.69 -13.81
CA LEU A 250 6.40 17.59 -13.24
C LEU A 250 6.07 16.54 -14.30
N GLU A 251 6.54 15.32 -14.05
CA GLU A 251 6.23 14.13 -14.84
C GLU A 251 5.04 13.33 -14.27
N ALA A 252 4.57 13.68 -13.08
CA ALA A 252 3.44 13.05 -12.41
C ALA A 252 2.62 14.07 -11.62
N CYS A 253 1.36 13.74 -11.35
CA CYS A 253 0.47 14.56 -10.54
C CYS A 253 0.96 14.65 -9.08
N PRO A 254 1.18 15.86 -8.51
CA PRO A 254 1.60 16.03 -7.12
C PRO A 254 0.60 15.47 -6.09
N VAL A 255 -0.67 15.32 -6.46
CA VAL A 255 -1.74 14.87 -5.54
C VAL A 255 -1.79 13.34 -5.44
N CYS A 256 -1.87 12.65 -6.58
CA CYS A 256 -2.10 11.20 -6.62
C CYS A 256 -0.99 10.41 -7.29
N ARG A 257 0.12 11.07 -7.66
CA ARG A 257 1.33 10.49 -8.27
C ARG A 257 1.10 9.74 -9.59
N THR A 258 -0.07 9.92 -10.22
CA THR A 258 -0.34 9.35 -11.54
C THR A 258 0.57 10.00 -12.59
N PRO A 259 1.21 9.23 -13.50
CA PRO A 259 2.05 9.77 -14.56
C PRO A 259 1.28 10.76 -15.45
N LYS A 260 1.92 11.90 -15.75
CA LYS A 260 1.39 12.95 -16.61
C LYS A 260 1.38 12.48 -18.06
N LYS A 261 0.18 12.24 -18.61
CA LYS A 261 0.02 11.98 -20.06
C LYS A 261 -0.28 13.25 -20.84
N ALA A 262 -1.08 14.14 -20.25
CA ALA A 262 -1.41 15.45 -20.80
C ALA A 262 -1.82 16.38 -19.65
N THR A 263 -1.77 17.69 -19.90
CA THR A 263 -2.24 18.70 -18.96
C THR A 263 -3.10 19.74 -19.67
N ILE A 264 -4.16 20.20 -19.00
CA ILE A 264 -5.04 21.24 -19.50
C ILE A 264 -4.82 22.50 -18.65
N GLU A 265 -4.53 23.63 -19.31
CA GLU A 265 -4.48 24.93 -18.66
C GLU A 265 -5.91 25.46 -18.49
N LEU A 266 -6.29 25.73 -17.25
CA LEU A 266 -7.54 26.39 -16.90
C LEU A 266 -7.26 27.89 -16.77
N ARG A 267 -8.07 28.71 -17.45
CA ARG A 267 -8.13 30.15 -17.22
C ARG A 267 -9.13 30.40 -16.10
N LEU A 268 -8.60 30.60 -14.89
CA LEU A 268 -9.33 30.88 -13.65
C LEU A 268 -8.94 32.25 -13.12
#